data_AF-A0A6A6TRD9-F1
#
_entry.id   AF-A0A6A6TRD9-F1
#
_cell.length_a   1.000
_cell.length_b   1.000
_cell.length_c   1.000
_cell.angle_alpha   90.00
_cell.angle_beta   90.00
_cell.angle_gamma   90.00
#
_symmetry.space_group_name_H-M   'P 1'
#
loop_
_entity.id
_entity.type
_entity.pdbx_description
1 polymer ?
#
loop_
_entity_poly.entity_id
_entity_poly.type
_entity_poly.pdbx_seq_one_letter_code
_entity_poly.pdbx_strand_id
1 'polypeptide(L)'
;MPPSRTKGSSGPRAVPYTVEPKGNRREELDKENQNPEQNSTSRATNDKETPSHDQPGHGRANNNSHAQNESTQSEKPSSYLDIVVDELEGEVPVYENAAAIRRKLNKLLESKEKIPGTDKVWNKTNMSRELCTIAHSSHPVKVHQGVLNNGSSPSALARFLKNSGGMGGGDTETYYWANILLGKLRIWKGEKKTKAREKAEEQFPNGRARLDPKNTYITCRADERPSYSEVANYERTLPSQFPSAFRI
;
A
#
# COMPACT_ATOMS: atom_id res chain seq x y z
N MET A 1 30.96 22.68 -54.06
CA MET A 1 29.55 22.27 -54.20
C MET A 1 29.11 21.63 -52.89
N PRO A 2 28.08 22.14 -52.19
CA PRO A 2 27.59 21.50 -50.98
C PRO A 2 26.69 20.28 -51.31
N PRO A 3 26.69 19.23 -50.47
CA PRO A 3 25.90 18.02 -50.72
C PRO A 3 24.39 18.26 -50.50
N SER A 4 23.62 17.75 -51.45
CA SER A 4 22.15 17.70 -51.46
C SER A 4 21.61 16.89 -50.27
N ARG A 5 20.73 17.51 -49.49
CA ARG A 5 20.08 16.91 -48.31
C ARG A 5 18.79 16.21 -48.75
N THR A 6 18.81 14.88 -48.79
CA THR A 6 17.63 14.04 -49.07
C THR A 6 16.64 14.09 -47.90
N LYS A 7 15.38 14.41 -48.19
CA LYS A 7 14.27 14.42 -47.23
C LYS A 7 13.84 12.98 -46.91
N GLY A 8 14.06 12.55 -45.67
CA GLY A 8 13.58 11.26 -45.17
C GLY A 8 12.07 11.24 -44.98
N SER A 9 11.45 10.12 -45.39
CA SER A 9 10.01 9.87 -45.25
C SER A 9 9.60 9.71 -43.79
N SER A 10 8.62 10.48 -43.34
CA SER A 10 7.98 10.35 -42.03
C SER A 10 7.13 9.08 -41.98
N GLY A 11 7.55 8.09 -41.19
CA GLY A 11 6.69 6.96 -40.83
C GLY A 11 5.52 7.39 -39.93
N PRO A 12 4.46 6.56 -39.82
CA PRO A 12 3.28 6.87 -39.02
C PRO A 12 3.66 7.04 -37.55
N ARG A 13 3.29 8.20 -37.00
CA ARG A 13 3.55 8.59 -35.62
C ARG A 13 2.63 7.77 -34.70
N ALA A 14 3.20 6.98 -33.79
CA ALA A 14 2.44 6.27 -32.77
C ALA A 14 1.58 7.29 -31.99
N VAL A 15 0.27 7.10 -32.02
CA VAL A 15 -0.68 7.91 -31.27
C VAL A 15 -0.68 7.44 -29.80
N PRO A 16 -0.38 8.31 -28.83
CA PRO A 16 -0.49 7.96 -27.43
C PRO A 16 -1.98 7.71 -27.10
N TYR A 17 -2.30 6.55 -26.55
CA TYR A 17 -3.64 6.26 -26.04
C TYR A 17 -3.87 7.09 -24.77
N THR A 18 -4.67 8.15 -24.90
CA THR A 18 -5.19 8.91 -23.76
C THR A 18 -6.20 8.03 -23.03
N VAL A 19 -5.88 7.64 -21.80
CA VAL A 19 -6.85 6.99 -20.90
C VAL A 19 -7.86 8.05 -20.51
N GLU A 20 -9.09 7.96 -21.02
CA GLU A 20 -10.15 8.89 -20.63
C GLU A 20 -10.37 8.82 -19.11
N PRO A 21 -10.28 9.95 -18.39
CA PRO A 21 -10.58 9.99 -16.97
C PRO A 21 -12.07 9.70 -16.80
N LYS A 22 -12.39 8.60 -16.10
CA LYS A 22 -13.77 8.31 -15.67
C LYS A 22 -14.30 9.53 -14.92
N GLY A 23 -15.30 10.18 -15.52
CA GLY A 23 -15.92 11.38 -14.99
C GLY A 23 -16.44 11.18 -13.58
N ASN A 24 -16.01 12.07 -12.68
CA ASN A 24 -16.68 12.29 -11.41
C ASN A 24 -18.07 12.87 -11.71
N ARG A 25 -19.10 12.04 -11.58
CA ARG A 25 -20.50 12.46 -11.53
C ARG A 25 -20.68 13.36 -10.31
N ARG A 26 -20.60 14.67 -10.52
CA ARG A 26 -20.88 15.70 -9.54
C ARG A 26 -22.40 15.86 -9.54
N GLU A 27 -23.05 15.39 -8.48
CA GLU A 27 -24.47 15.64 -8.25
C GLU A 27 -24.68 17.15 -8.07
N GLU A 28 -25.52 17.70 -8.96
CA GLU A 28 -26.18 18.99 -8.81
C GLU A 28 -27.05 18.95 -7.55
N LEU A 29 -26.81 19.90 -6.66
CA LEU A 29 -27.64 20.19 -5.51
C LEU A 29 -28.33 21.51 -5.82
N ASP A 30 -29.54 21.40 -6.38
CA ASP A 30 -30.43 22.52 -6.55
C ASP A 30 -30.95 23.01 -5.20
N LYS A 31 -30.99 24.34 -5.09
CA LYS A 31 -31.57 25.08 -3.99
C LYS A 31 -33.07 25.29 -4.23
N GLU A 32 -33.73 25.64 -3.14
CA GLU A 32 -34.99 26.39 -3.06
C GLU A 32 -36.25 25.54 -2.83
N ASN A 33 -36.67 25.45 -1.56
CA ASN A 33 -38.06 25.79 -1.26
C ASN A 33 -38.25 26.27 0.19
N GLN A 34 -39.07 27.29 0.33
CA GLN A 34 -39.45 27.95 1.57
C GLN A 34 -40.56 27.18 2.31
N ASN A 35 -40.60 27.38 3.63
CA ASN A 35 -41.57 26.97 4.68
C ASN A 35 -43.04 27.38 4.35
N PRO A 36 -44.13 27.04 5.11
CA PRO A 36 -44.23 26.41 6.44
C PRO A 36 -45.45 25.46 6.72
N GLU A 37 -45.53 25.00 7.97
CA GLU A 37 -46.72 24.57 8.76
C GLU A 37 -47.38 23.18 8.57
N GLN A 38 -47.49 22.50 9.73
CA GLN A 38 -48.61 21.72 10.27
C GLN A 38 -49.33 20.69 9.37
N ASN A 39 -49.22 19.39 9.68
CA ASN A 39 -50.37 18.63 10.22
C ASN A 39 -50.01 17.21 10.69
N SER A 40 -50.58 16.86 11.82
CA SER A 40 -50.72 15.54 12.43
C SER A 40 -51.60 14.61 11.60
N THR A 41 -51.20 13.35 11.36
CA THR A 41 -52.07 12.15 11.49
C THR A 41 -51.33 10.82 11.26
N SER A 42 -51.31 9.99 12.31
CA SER A 42 -51.66 8.55 12.35
C SER A 42 -51.11 7.52 11.33
N ARG A 43 -50.46 6.49 11.90
CA ARG A 43 -50.84 5.05 11.84
C ARG A 43 -50.72 4.31 10.50
N ALA A 44 -49.75 3.40 10.42
CA ALA A 44 -49.96 2.02 9.98
C ALA A 44 -48.77 1.13 10.34
N THR A 45 -49.05 0.17 11.22
CA THR A 45 -48.32 -1.07 11.45
C THR A 45 -48.20 -1.87 10.15
N ASN A 46 -47.05 -2.48 9.91
CA ASN A 46 -47.00 -3.76 9.18
C ASN A 46 -45.79 -4.56 9.66
N ASP A 47 -46.08 -5.36 10.68
CA ASP A 47 -45.45 -6.65 10.91
C ASP A 47 -45.47 -7.47 9.62
N LYS A 48 -44.31 -7.99 9.22
CA LYS A 48 -44.26 -9.18 8.39
C LYS A 48 -43.15 -10.09 8.90
N GLU A 49 -43.64 -11.04 9.68
CA GLU A 49 -42.95 -12.20 10.21
C GLU A 49 -42.47 -13.15 9.11
N THR A 50 -41.62 -14.09 9.57
CA THR A 50 -41.22 -15.41 9.04
C THR A 50 -40.02 -15.52 8.10
N PRO A 51 -39.26 -16.65 8.14
CA PRO A 51 -39.13 -17.68 9.17
C PRO A 51 -37.68 -17.94 9.63
N SER A 52 -37.59 -18.35 10.89
CA SER A 52 -36.46 -19.02 11.53
C SER A 52 -36.05 -20.30 10.79
N HIS A 53 -34.82 -20.34 10.28
CA HIS A 53 -34.16 -21.57 9.87
C HIS A 53 -33.04 -21.88 10.87
N ASP A 54 -33.35 -22.78 11.80
CA ASP A 54 -32.39 -23.47 12.65
C ASP A 54 -31.39 -24.24 11.78
N GLN A 55 -30.11 -23.85 11.83
CA GLN A 55 -29.03 -24.69 11.37
C GLN A 55 -28.26 -25.26 12.58
N PRO A 56 -28.06 -26.58 12.63
CA PRO A 56 -27.37 -27.25 13.72
C PRO A 56 -25.89 -26.84 13.79
N GLY A 57 -25.46 -26.55 15.02
CA GLY A 57 -24.11 -26.13 15.36
C GLY A 57 -23.06 -27.16 14.97
N HIS A 58 -22.27 -26.84 13.96
CA HIS A 58 -20.96 -27.46 13.77
C HIS A 58 -19.99 -26.82 14.77
N GLY A 59 -19.70 -27.57 15.83
CA GLY A 59 -18.66 -27.27 16.81
C GLY A 59 -17.33 -26.98 16.11
N ARG A 60 -16.91 -25.72 16.15
CA ARG A 60 -15.61 -25.31 15.63
C ARG A 60 -14.57 -25.68 16.68
N ALA A 61 -13.95 -26.83 16.48
CA ALA A 61 -12.81 -27.31 17.23
C ALA A 61 -11.74 -26.20 17.33
N ASN A 62 -11.55 -25.73 18.56
CA ASN A 62 -10.57 -24.73 18.92
C ASN A 62 -9.22 -25.44 19.05
N ASN A 63 -8.54 -25.69 17.93
CA ASN A 63 -7.18 -26.22 17.94
C ASN A 63 -6.21 -25.10 18.31
N ASN A 64 -6.14 -24.90 19.62
CA ASN A 64 -5.09 -24.20 20.33
C ASN A 64 -3.90 -25.15 20.47
N SER A 65 -2.96 -25.10 19.53
CA SER A 65 -1.69 -25.82 19.67
C SER A 65 -0.63 -25.30 18.70
N HIS A 66 0.03 -24.20 19.04
CA HIS A 66 1.48 -24.15 18.88
C HIS A 66 2.11 -23.16 19.86
N ALA A 67 2.53 -23.73 20.99
CA ALA A 67 3.62 -23.22 21.79
C ALA A 67 4.91 -23.36 20.97
N GLN A 68 5.63 -22.25 20.83
CA GLN A 68 7.10 -22.14 20.86
C GLN A 68 7.49 -20.78 20.27
N ASN A 69 7.49 -19.75 21.12
CA ASN A 69 8.71 -18.99 21.42
C ASN A 69 8.36 -18.02 22.55
N GLU A 70 8.34 -18.54 23.77
CA GLU A 70 8.46 -17.72 24.97
C GLU A 70 9.95 -17.37 25.08
N SER A 71 10.43 -16.56 24.14
CA SER A 71 11.69 -15.85 24.33
C SER A 71 11.43 -14.96 25.53
N THR A 72 12.14 -15.25 26.62
CA THR A 72 12.52 -14.30 27.66
C THR A 72 12.14 -12.87 27.30
N GLN A 73 11.33 -12.20 28.13
CA GLN A 73 11.19 -10.74 28.13
C GLN A 73 12.52 -10.05 28.53
N SER A 74 13.66 -10.61 28.11
CA SER A 74 14.98 -10.05 28.23
C SER A 74 15.01 -8.81 27.36
N GLU A 75 14.91 -7.67 28.04
CA GLU A 75 15.37 -6.37 27.60
C GLU A 75 14.78 -5.95 26.24
N LYS A 76 13.52 -5.48 26.27
CA LYS A 76 13.05 -4.63 25.17
C LYS A 76 14.10 -3.53 24.98
N PRO A 77 14.57 -3.28 23.74
CA PRO A 77 15.55 -2.22 23.51
C PRO A 77 15.02 -0.89 24.05
N SER A 78 15.88 0.11 24.25
CA SER A 78 15.41 1.43 24.71
C SER A 78 14.67 2.19 23.61
N SER A 79 14.96 1.87 22.34
CA SER A 79 14.32 2.47 21.17
C SER A 79 13.86 1.39 20.18
N TYR A 80 12.69 1.62 19.57
CA TYR A 80 12.18 0.73 18.53
C TYR A 80 13.01 0.82 17.24
N LEU A 81 13.80 1.88 17.08
CA LEU A 81 14.68 2.08 15.93
C LEU A 81 15.82 1.04 15.90
N ASP A 82 16.23 0.54 17.07
CA ASP A 82 17.31 -0.44 17.22
C ASP A 82 16.86 -1.87 16.90
N ILE A 83 15.55 -2.09 16.71
CA ILE A 83 15.02 -3.39 16.30
C ILE A 83 15.49 -3.70 14.89
N VAL A 84 16.22 -4.81 14.75
CA VAL A 84 16.60 -5.39 13.46
C VAL A 84 15.39 -6.12 12.87
N VAL A 85 15.11 -5.88 11.59
CA VAL A 85 14.09 -6.59 10.82
C VAL A 85 14.79 -7.48 9.81
N ASP A 86 14.29 -8.70 9.63
CA ASP A 86 14.89 -9.67 8.71
C ASP A 86 14.93 -9.12 7.27
N GLU A 87 16.14 -9.06 6.72
CA GLU A 87 16.42 -8.69 5.33
C GLU A 87 16.58 -9.95 4.48
N LEU A 88 16.03 -9.94 3.27
CA LEU A 88 16.19 -10.97 2.25
C LEU A 88 16.84 -10.32 1.03
N GLU A 89 17.98 -10.85 0.58
CA GLU A 89 18.74 -10.29 -0.55
C GLU A 89 19.12 -8.80 -0.37
N GLY A 90 19.29 -8.34 0.88
CA GLY A 90 19.65 -6.96 1.20
C GLY A 90 18.49 -5.97 1.18
N GLU A 91 17.25 -6.43 1.01
CA GLU A 91 16.04 -5.61 1.17
C GLU A 91 15.08 -6.25 2.19
N VAL A 92 14.27 -5.45 2.89
CA VAL A 92 13.24 -5.98 3.79
C VAL A 92 11.99 -6.35 2.97
N PRO A 93 11.56 -7.62 2.97
CA PRO A 93 10.38 -8.02 2.21
C PRO A 93 9.10 -7.31 2.67
N VAL A 94 8.37 -6.76 1.70
CA VAL A 94 7.15 -5.97 1.94
C VAL A 94 5.90 -6.81 1.70
N TYR A 95 5.26 -7.29 2.76
CA TYR A 95 4.10 -8.19 2.63
C TYR A 95 2.74 -7.50 2.59
N GLU A 96 2.66 -6.27 3.10
CA GLU A 96 1.41 -5.50 3.14
C GLU A 96 1.26 -4.61 1.91
N ASN A 97 0.05 -4.52 1.37
CA ASN A 97 -0.21 -3.62 0.25
C ASN A 97 -0.20 -2.15 0.68
N ALA A 98 0.00 -1.25 -0.29
CA ALA A 98 0.11 0.19 -0.03
C ALA A 98 -1.14 0.76 0.66
N ALA A 99 -2.34 0.26 0.32
CA ALA A 99 -3.59 0.66 0.95
C ALA A 99 -3.66 0.30 2.45
N ALA A 100 -3.17 -0.86 2.86
CA ALA A 100 -3.10 -1.27 4.27
C ALA A 100 -2.11 -0.39 5.03
N ILE A 101 -0.95 -0.11 4.45
CA ILE A 101 0.05 0.78 5.03
C ILE A 101 -0.51 2.18 5.25
N ARG A 102 -1.20 2.76 4.26
CA ARG A 102 -1.87 4.07 4.43
C ARG A 102 -2.88 4.08 5.57
N ARG A 103 -3.72 3.05 5.68
CA ARG A 103 -4.70 2.94 6.78
C ARG A 103 -4.01 2.89 8.15
N LYS A 104 -2.92 2.14 8.27
CA LYS A 104 -2.15 2.06 9.52
C LYS A 104 -1.47 3.37 9.89
N LEU A 105 -0.86 4.05 8.91
CA LEU A 105 -0.26 5.36 9.14
C LEU A 105 -1.30 6.42 9.53
N ASN A 106 -2.45 6.46 8.86
CA ASN A 106 -3.55 7.36 9.23
C ASN A 106 -4.05 7.06 10.66
N LYS A 107 -4.20 5.78 11.04
CA LYS A 107 -4.55 5.40 12.41
C LYS A 107 -3.54 5.93 13.44
N LEU A 108 -2.23 5.83 13.17
CA LEU A 108 -1.20 6.40 14.05
C LEU A 108 -1.33 7.92 14.16
N LEU A 109 -1.54 8.62 13.03
CA LEU A 109 -1.71 10.08 13.01
C LEU A 109 -2.98 10.54 13.74
N GLU A 110 -4.07 9.78 13.63
CA GLU A 110 -5.36 10.06 14.29
C GLU A 110 -5.33 9.75 15.78
N SER A 111 -4.63 8.69 16.18
CA SER A 111 -4.53 8.25 17.58
C SER A 111 -3.88 9.29 18.49
N LYS A 112 -3.04 10.17 17.93
CA LYS A 112 -2.18 11.12 18.67
C LYS A 112 -1.36 10.44 19.77
N GLU A 113 -1.02 9.15 19.60
CA GLU A 113 -0.11 8.43 20.48
C GLU A 113 1.30 9.09 20.46
N LYS A 114 2.04 8.97 21.56
CA LYS A 114 3.45 9.37 21.60
C LYS A 114 4.30 8.37 20.80
N ILE A 115 5.35 8.88 20.17
CA ILE A 115 6.37 8.07 19.49
C ILE A 115 7.19 7.37 20.57
N PRO A 116 7.34 6.03 20.54
CA PRO A 116 8.11 5.32 21.56
C PRO A 116 9.54 5.87 21.69
N GLY A 117 9.98 6.13 22.92
CA GLY A 117 11.29 6.73 23.21
C GLY A 117 11.35 8.26 23.14
N THR A 118 10.24 8.94 22.83
CA THR A 118 10.20 10.42 22.77
C THR A 118 8.91 10.99 23.37
N ASP A 119 8.93 12.27 23.73
CA ASP A 119 7.72 13.01 24.15
C ASP A 119 6.88 13.55 22.98
N LYS A 120 7.29 13.28 21.75
CA LYS A 120 6.64 13.81 20.55
C LYS A 120 5.45 12.93 20.18
N VAL A 121 4.38 13.56 19.71
CA VAL A 121 3.18 12.89 19.18
C VAL A 121 3.36 12.57 17.69
N TRP A 122 2.73 11.49 17.24
CA TRP A 122 2.60 11.19 15.82
C TRP A 122 1.88 12.33 15.07
N ASN A 123 2.61 13.01 14.21
CA ASN A 123 2.10 13.93 13.20
C ASN A 123 2.88 13.73 11.89
N LYS A 124 2.43 14.31 10.78
CA LYS A 124 3.06 14.08 9.46
C LYS A 124 4.55 14.45 9.43
N THR A 125 4.92 15.54 10.11
CA THR A 125 6.31 16.01 10.17
C THR A 125 7.19 15.07 10.98
N ASN A 126 6.73 14.67 12.17
CA ASN A 126 7.48 13.73 13.01
C ASN A 126 7.55 12.34 12.37
N MET A 127 6.46 11.84 11.80
CA MET A 127 6.45 10.57 11.07
C MET A 127 7.43 10.58 9.90
N SER A 128 7.46 11.66 9.12
CA SER A 128 8.45 11.81 8.04
C SER A 128 9.90 11.79 8.56
N ARG A 129 10.18 12.41 9.72
CA ARG A 129 11.49 12.33 10.37
C ARG A 129 11.85 10.91 10.79
N GLU A 130 10.93 10.18 11.42
CA GLU A 130 11.17 8.78 11.80
C GLU A 130 11.45 7.91 10.58
N LEU A 131 10.71 8.10 9.47
CA LEU A 131 10.98 7.39 8.22
C LEU A 131 12.36 7.71 7.65
N CYS A 132 12.82 8.96 7.78
CA CYS A 132 14.15 9.39 7.36
C CYS A 132 15.25 8.76 8.26
N THR A 133 15.04 8.70 9.57
CA THR A 133 15.95 8.02 10.50
C THR A 133 16.06 6.51 10.20
N ILE A 134 14.94 5.86 9.87
CA ILE A 134 14.95 4.45 9.47
C ILE A 134 15.72 4.27 8.15
N ALA A 135 15.50 5.14 7.17
CA ALA A 135 16.23 5.10 5.91
C ALA A 135 17.75 5.19 6.16
N HIS A 136 18.21 6.24 6.85
CA HIS A 136 19.63 6.43 7.13
C HIS A 136 20.30 5.30 7.93
N SER A 137 19.54 4.54 8.73
CA SER A 137 20.05 3.38 9.48
C SER A 137 19.96 2.06 8.72
N SER A 138 19.32 2.03 7.55
CA SER A 138 19.11 0.83 6.75
C SER A 138 19.93 0.86 5.45
N HIS A 139 20.01 -0.29 4.78
CA HIS A 139 20.67 -0.39 3.47
C HIS A 139 19.94 0.45 2.40
N PRO A 140 20.66 1.12 1.48
CA PRO A 140 20.05 1.83 0.35
C PRO A 140 19.23 0.89 -0.53
N VAL A 141 18.05 1.35 -0.93
CA VAL A 141 17.08 0.51 -1.64
C VAL A 141 16.83 1.02 -3.04
N LYS A 142 16.66 0.09 -3.98
CA LYS A 142 16.28 0.43 -5.36
C LYS A 142 14.83 0.92 -5.36
N VAL A 143 14.61 2.16 -5.77
CA VAL A 143 13.29 2.73 -6.04
C VAL A 143 13.19 3.11 -7.51
N HIS A 144 11.98 3.45 -7.97
CA HIS A 144 11.76 3.83 -9.36
C HIS A 144 12.65 5.00 -9.82
N GLN A 145 13.03 5.89 -8.90
CA GLN A 145 13.88 7.05 -9.17
C GLN A 145 15.39 6.78 -9.02
N GLY A 146 15.81 5.53 -8.77
CA GLY A 146 17.21 5.15 -8.58
C GLY A 146 17.46 4.47 -7.23
N VAL A 147 18.72 4.40 -6.80
CA VAL A 147 19.07 3.91 -5.46
C VAL A 147 19.10 5.11 -4.52
N LEU A 148 18.16 5.17 -3.58
CA LEU A 148 18.02 6.31 -2.68
C LEU A 148 17.92 5.83 -1.23
N ASN A 149 18.43 6.66 -0.30
CA ASN A 149 18.35 6.40 1.13
C ASN A 149 17.96 7.65 1.96
N ASN A 150 17.32 8.64 1.31
CA ASN A 150 17.01 9.91 1.96
C ASN A 150 15.74 9.84 2.82
N GLY A 151 14.93 8.80 2.63
CA GLY A 151 13.66 8.62 3.31
C GLY A 151 12.56 9.55 2.80
N SER A 152 11.39 9.46 3.42
CA SER A 152 10.23 10.23 2.98
C SER A 152 10.25 11.65 3.52
N SER A 153 10.19 12.66 2.64
CA SER A 153 9.86 14.04 3.01
C SER A 153 8.39 14.17 3.48
N PRO A 154 8.01 15.24 4.21
CA PRO A 154 6.62 15.43 4.65
C PRO A 154 5.64 15.56 3.48
N SER A 155 6.09 16.17 2.37
CA SER A 155 5.30 16.31 1.14
C SER A 155 5.11 14.97 0.42
N ALA A 156 6.15 14.14 0.36
CA ALA A 156 6.07 12.79 -0.20
C ALA A 156 5.10 11.92 0.62
N LEU A 157 5.20 11.97 1.95
CA LEU A 157 4.26 11.29 2.85
C LEU A 157 2.82 11.77 2.63
N ALA A 158 2.60 13.08 2.54
CA ALA A 158 1.27 13.62 2.29
C ALA A 158 0.68 13.19 0.95
N ARG A 159 1.50 13.09 -0.11
CA ARG A 159 1.08 12.55 -1.42
C ARG A 159 0.76 11.07 -1.33
N PHE A 160 1.63 10.29 -0.69
CA PHE A 160 1.41 8.86 -0.47
C PHE A 160 0.08 8.62 0.25
N LEU A 161 -0.19 9.30 1.37
CA LEU A 161 -1.44 9.16 2.13
C LEU A 161 -2.70 9.53 1.33
N LYS A 162 -2.58 10.42 0.33
CA LYS A 162 -3.70 10.81 -0.56
C LYS A 162 -3.93 9.82 -1.72
N ASN A 163 -3.02 8.88 -1.98
CA ASN A 163 -3.18 7.93 -3.07
C ASN A 163 -4.30 6.92 -2.80
N SER A 164 -4.94 6.47 -3.88
CA SER A 164 -6.01 5.47 -3.90
C SER A 164 -5.57 4.17 -4.59
N GLY A 165 -6.34 3.09 -4.41
CA GLY A 165 -6.07 1.77 -5.00
C GLY A 165 -5.13 0.89 -4.16
N GLY A 166 -5.16 -0.43 -4.39
CA GLY A 166 -4.42 -1.40 -3.58
C GLY A 166 -2.91 -1.14 -3.51
N MET A 167 -2.31 -0.74 -4.63
CA MET A 167 -0.88 -0.48 -4.79
C MET A 167 -0.55 0.97 -5.22
N GLY A 168 -1.48 1.90 -5.14
CA GLY A 168 -1.19 3.31 -5.46
C GLY A 168 -0.10 3.88 -4.54
N GLY A 169 0.98 4.44 -5.09
CA GLY A 169 2.19 4.84 -4.38
C GLY A 169 3.06 3.68 -3.89
N GLY A 170 2.87 2.47 -4.41
CA GLY A 170 3.62 1.26 -4.04
C GLY A 170 5.08 1.25 -4.51
N ASP A 171 5.47 2.20 -5.36
CA ASP A 171 6.83 2.45 -5.84
C ASP A 171 7.56 3.56 -5.06
N THR A 172 6.87 4.21 -4.12
CA THR A 172 7.43 5.33 -3.36
C THR A 172 8.30 4.85 -2.18
N GLU A 173 9.33 5.62 -1.85
CA GLU A 173 10.15 5.39 -0.65
C GLU A 173 9.29 5.34 0.63
N THR A 174 8.27 6.20 0.71
CA THR A 174 7.34 6.25 1.84
C THR A 174 6.73 4.87 2.11
N TYR A 175 6.30 4.16 1.07
CA TYR A 175 5.69 2.85 1.21
C TYR A 175 6.66 1.82 1.79
N TYR A 176 7.89 1.79 1.29
CA TYR A 176 8.93 0.88 1.75
C TYR A 176 9.31 1.14 3.21
N TRP A 177 9.74 2.37 3.52
CA TRP A 177 10.17 2.74 4.87
C TRP A 177 9.04 2.64 5.90
N ALA A 178 7.79 2.92 5.50
CA ALA A 178 6.64 2.74 6.38
C ALA A 178 6.38 1.27 6.72
N ASN A 179 6.69 0.33 5.82
CA ASN A 179 6.56 -1.10 6.12
C ASN A 179 7.57 -1.51 7.20
N ILE A 180 8.81 -1.04 7.09
CA ILE A 180 9.86 -1.26 8.10
C ILE A 180 9.46 -0.62 9.44
N LEU A 181 9.01 0.64 9.44
CA LEU A 181 8.53 1.34 10.63
C LEU A 181 7.43 0.54 11.35
N LEU A 182 6.41 0.11 10.62
CA LEU A 182 5.30 -0.67 11.18
C LEU A 182 5.75 -2.07 11.64
N GLY A 183 6.74 -2.67 10.96
CA GLY A 183 7.37 -3.92 11.37
C GLY A 183 8.10 -3.79 12.71
N LYS A 184 8.95 -2.75 12.85
CA LYS A 184 9.67 -2.42 14.08
C LYS A 184 8.71 -2.11 15.23
N LEU A 185 7.70 -1.27 14.99
CA LEU A 185 6.67 -0.94 15.99
C LEU A 185 5.89 -2.18 16.45
N ARG A 186 5.58 -3.11 15.55
CA ARG A 186 4.90 -4.37 15.91
C ARG A 186 5.76 -5.23 16.85
N ILE A 187 7.04 -5.43 16.50
CA ILE A 187 7.99 -6.21 17.32
C ILE A 187 8.16 -5.53 18.69
N TRP A 188 8.33 -4.21 18.70
CA TRP A 188 8.41 -3.41 19.93
C TRP A 188 7.20 -3.59 20.86
N LYS A 189 5.99 -3.53 20.28
CA LYS A 189 4.74 -3.74 21.02
C LYS A 189 4.54 -5.19 21.46
N GLY A 190 5.34 -6.14 20.96
CA GLY A 190 5.17 -7.58 21.20
C GLY A 190 3.93 -8.15 20.49
N GLU A 191 3.46 -7.49 19.43
CA GLU A 191 2.30 -7.94 18.67
C GLU A 191 2.67 -9.13 17.77
N LYS A 192 1.87 -10.20 17.85
CA LYS A 192 2.04 -11.37 16.97
C LYS A 192 1.82 -10.99 15.51
N LYS A 193 2.41 -11.77 14.59
CA LYS A 193 2.12 -11.61 13.15
C LYS A 193 0.61 -11.80 12.93
N THR A 194 0.02 -11.01 12.04
CA THR A 194 -1.40 -11.16 11.70
C THR A 194 -1.56 -12.31 10.71
N LYS A 195 -2.70 -13.03 10.76
CA LYS A 195 -3.01 -14.10 9.78
C LYS A 195 -2.94 -13.61 8.33
N ALA A 196 -3.27 -12.35 8.09
CA ALA A 196 -3.16 -11.72 6.78
C ALA A 196 -1.69 -11.58 6.32
N ARG A 197 -0.77 -11.30 7.26
CA ARG A 197 0.67 -11.27 6.98
C ARG A 197 1.21 -12.67 6.75
N GLU A 198 0.83 -13.65 7.58
CA GLU A 198 1.23 -15.06 7.39
C GLU A 198 0.82 -15.58 6.01
N LYS A 199 -0.43 -15.34 5.61
CA LYS A 199 -0.91 -15.67 4.25
C LYS A 199 -0.16 -14.91 3.16
N ALA A 200 0.24 -13.67 3.41
CA ALA A 200 1.02 -12.90 2.45
C ALA A 200 2.48 -13.38 2.36
N GLU A 201 3.07 -13.84 3.47
CA GLU A 201 4.40 -14.47 3.51
C GLU A 201 4.39 -15.78 2.71
N GLU A 202 3.33 -16.59 2.85
CA GLU A 202 3.13 -17.81 2.04
C GLU A 202 2.94 -17.50 0.55
N GLN A 203 2.13 -16.49 0.22
CA GLN A 203 1.87 -16.12 -1.18
C GLN A 203 3.03 -15.39 -1.86
N PHE A 204 3.85 -14.68 -1.09
CA PHE A 204 4.90 -13.80 -1.61
C PHE A 204 6.19 -14.01 -0.81
N PRO A 205 6.91 -15.15 -0.99
CA PRO A 205 8.09 -15.47 -0.17
C PRO A 205 9.16 -14.38 -0.20
N ASN A 206 9.29 -13.65 -1.33
CA ASN A 206 10.23 -12.54 -1.50
C ASN A 206 9.58 -11.15 -1.30
N GLY A 207 8.40 -11.10 -0.69
CA GLY A 207 7.59 -9.90 -0.57
C GLY A 207 6.84 -9.51 -1.85
N ARG A 208 6.01 -8.47 -1.74
CA ARG A 208 5.27 -7.90 -2.88
C ARG A 208 6.18 -7.01 -3.71
N ALA A 209 5.99 -7.04 -5.03
CA ALA A 209 6.61 -6.09 -5.94
C ALA A 209 6.23 -4.65 -5.56
N ARG A 210 7.24 -3.77 -5.51
CA ARG A 210 7.11 -2.36 -5.14
C ARG A 210 6.84 -1.49 -6.37
N LEU A 211 5.72 -1.78 -7.05
CA LEU A 211 5.31 -1.11 -8.28
C LEU A 211 3.96 -0.42 -8.07
N ASP A 212 3.87 0.85 -8.47
CA ASP A 212 2.59 1.51 -8.68
C ASP A 212 2.14 1.23 -10.12
N PRO A 213 1.01 0.54 -10.32
CA PRO A 213 0.49 0.32 -11.65
C PRO A 213 0.20 1.59 -12.45
N LYS A 214 0.08 2.76 -11.81
CA LYS A 214 -0.08 4.06 -12.50
C LYS A 214 1.20 4.56 -13.16
N ASN A 215 2.36 4.20 -12.63
CA ASN A 215 3.67 4.64 -13.13
C ASN A 215 4.35 3.57 -14.01
N THR A 216 3.70 2.41 -14.16
CA THR A 216 4.23 1.30 -14.96
C THR A 216 3.63 1.34 -16.36
N TYR A 217 4.49 1.42 -17.37
CA TYR A 217 4.10 1.27 -18.78
C TYR A 217 4.40 -0.16 -19.22
N ILE A 218 3.40 -0.82 -19.78
CA ILE A 218 3.56 -2.16 -20.37
C ILE A 218 3.28 -2.05 -21.85
N THR A 219 4.24 -2.51 -22.65
CA THR A 219 4.05 -2.77 -24.07
C THR A 219 3.46 -4.16 -24.22
N CYS A 220 2.22 -4.25 -24.69
CA CYS A 220 1.52 -5.49 -24.95
C CYS A 220 0.96 -5.48 -26.38
N ARG A 221 0.64 -6.66 -26.92
CA ARG A 221 -0.02 -6.75 -28.23
C ARG A 221 -1.43 -6.15 -28.15
N ALA A 222 -2.01 -5.80 -29.30
CA ALA A 222 -3.33 -5.15 -29.34
C ALA A 222 -4.45 -6.01 -28.72
N ASP A 223 -4.30 -7.33 -28.75
CA ASP A 223 -5.20 -8.33 -28.19
C ASP A 223 -4.85 -8.73 -26.73
N GLU A 224 -3.70 -8.30 -26.21
CA GLU A 224 -3.25 -8.59 -24.86
C GLU A 224 -3.43 -7.35 -23.98
N ARG A 225 -4.38 -7.36 -23.04
CA ARG A 225 -4.52 -6.29 -22.04
C ARG A 225 -4.34 -6.87 -20.64
N PRO A 226 -3.13 -6.80 -20.05
CA PRO A 226 -2.90 -7.35 -18.73
C PRO A 226 -3.78 -6.63 -17.71
N SER A 227 -4.35 -7.41 -16.80
CA SER A 227 -5.07 -6.92 -15.65
C SER A 227 -4.13 -6.17 -14.70
N TYR A 228 -4.66 -5.20 -13.95
CA TYR A 228 -3.91 -4.48 -12.92
C TYR A 228 -3.21 -5.41 -11.91
N SER A 229 -3.84 -6.54 -11.58
CA SER A 229 -3.25 -7.57 -10.73
C SER A 229 -2.05 -8.25 -11.38
N GLU A 230 -2.11 -8.56 -12.68
CA GLU A 230 -0.97 -9.14 -13.39
C GLU A 230 0.20 -8.16 -13.46
N VAL A 231 -0.06 -6.87 -13.74
CA VAL A 231 0.95 -5.81 -13.72
C VAL A 231 1.63 -5.71 -12.35
N ALA A 232 0.85 -5.69 -11.27
CA ALA A 232 1.38 -5.63 -9.91
C ALA A 232 2.16 -6.90 -9.51
N ASN A 233 2.06 -7.96 -10.30
CA ASN A 233 2.73 -9.24 -10.08
C ASN A 233 3.82 -9.51 -11.13
N TYR A 234 4.08 -8.60 -12.07
CA TYR A 234 4.84 -8.89 -13.30
C TYR A 234 6.32 -9.22 -13.05
N GLU A 235 6.96 -8.56 -12.06
CA GLU A 235 8.34 -8.89 -11.65
C GLU A 235 8.47 -10.25 -10.96
N ARG A 236 7.36 -10.93 -10.64
CA ARG A 236 7.38 -12.23 -9.92
C ARG A 236 7.52 -13.43 -10.84
N THR A 237 7.06 -13.31 -12.08
CA THR A 237 6.96 -14.43 -13.03
C THR A 237 8.08 -14.44 -14.05
N LEU A 238 8.93 -13.40 -14.12
CA LEU A 238 10.11 -13.49 -14.96
C LEU A 238 11.10 -14.42 -14.27
N PRO A 239 11.33 -15.65 -14.79
CA PRO A 239 12.43 -16.45 -14.31
C PRO A 239 13.69 -15.59 -14.44
N SER A 240 14.57 -15.63 -13.44
CA SER A 240 15.89 -14.96 -13.46
C SER A 240 16.77 -15.38 -14.65
N GLN A 241 16.27 -16.26 -15.53
CA GLN A 241 16.91 -16.78 -16.72
C GLN A 241 16.75 -15.93 -17.98
N PHE A 242 15.97 -14.84 -18.00
CA PHE A 242 16.02 -13.95 -19.17
C PHE A 242 17.26 -13.05 -19.08
N PRO A 243 18.28 -13.26 -19.95
CA PRO A 243 19.48 -12.42 -19.94
C PRO A 243 19.06 -10.97 -20.15
N SER A 244 19.74 -10.06 -19.46
CA SER A 244 19.46 -8.61 -19.35
C SER A 244 19.49 -7.81 -20.66
N ALA A 245 19.31 -8.45 -21.82
CA ALA A 245 19.51 -7.91 -23.16
C ALA A 245 18.29 -7.19 -23.77
N PHE A 246 17.12 -7.15 -23.11
CA PHE A 246 15.95 -6.43 -23.63
C PHE A 246 15.30 -5.56 -22.53
N ARG A 247 15.96 -4.45 -22.19
CA ARG A 247 15.28 -3.26 -21.67
C ARG A 247 15.51 -2.15 -22.71
N ILE A 248 14.43 -1.77 -23.40
CA ILE A 248 14.39 -0.63 -24.34
C ILE A 248 14.17 0.64 -23.53
#